data_AF-A0A812IY99-F1
#
_entry.id   AF-A0A812IY99-F1
#
_cell.length_a   1.000
_cell.length_b   1.000
_cell.length_c   1.000
_cell.angle_alpha   90.00
_cell.angle_beta   90.00
_cell.angle_gamma   90.00
#
_symmetry.space_group_name_H-M   'P 1'
#
loop_
_entity.id
_entity.type
_entity.pdbx_description
1 polymer ?
#
loop_
_entity_poly.entity_id
_entity_poly.type
_entity_poly.pdbx_seq_one_letter_code
_entity_poly.pdbx_strand_id
1 'polypeptide(L)'
;MPLCQFLTLPLVGVASDAYGRKKTLLVVYCLSNISLLFTDLFVFFDVSYWFAIAINPFLNAQLVTTILNASCVDLLDSQDRSAGIALISSLDTVAYMIGLVTGMHLTLHRNFLIATCLVPVCAIWCYLVFPETLPAEKRHFTMNYRNFLPWDSLPILWRTNTLMRLSIVTGIAAFVDQSSSRMMGTYYQRIMNWTAKDNYVFESCWDFSMIVWLTFLFPLLVIYAGEIGTMAFGRLVGSLYCFVAVFVRKPSHAFANCLLCAGPMTFALPAVAGLKSRLVHEEEQGRMQSAISTVYVVSGSVGTVIGGIFFEEFGNVSDTGSFDKLYILAAGLVLLNLAGMLTSFGLFYDLFGRTYHLMDERARAMFPSMKRELSGEENALRGSLENSPETTSTTTTYGSATA
;
A
#
# COMPACT_ATOMS: atom_id res chain seq x y z
N MET A 1 4.64 -16.95 2.77
CA MET A 1 4.24 -16.19 3.98
C MET A 1 3.07 -15.23 3.71
N PRO A 2 3.12 -14.33 2.72
CA PRO A 2 2.04 -13.35 2.50
C PRO A 2 0.66 -13.96 2.14
N LEU A 3 0.64 -15.05 1.34
CA LEU A 3 -0.60 -15.74 0.96
C LEU A 3 -1.33 -16.40 2.14
N CYS A 4 -0.60 -16.90 3.14
CA CYS A 4 -1.23 -17.49 4.31
C CYS A 4 -1.77 -16.39 5.24
N GLN A 5 -1.06 -15.26 5.35
CA GLN A 5 -1.51 -14.09 6.12
C GLN A 5 -2.83 -13.52 5.60
N PHE A 6 -3.04 -13.58 4.29
CA PHE A 6 -4.31 -13.22 3.67
C PHE A 6 -5.53 -13.97 4.24
N LEU A 7 -5.35 -15.23 4.66
CA LEU A 7 -6.40 -16.04 5.28
C LEU A 7 -6.42 -15.88 6.80
N THR A 8 -5.26 -15.74 7.44
CA THR A 8 -5.17 -15.72 8.90
C THR A 8 -5.58 -14.39 9.51
N LEU A 9 -5.36 -13.26 8.82
CA LEU A 9 -5.75 -11.93 9.30
C LEU A 9 -7.28 -11.82 9.52
N PRO A 10 -8.16 -12.18 8.56
CA PRO A 10 -9.61 -12.20 8.81
C PRO A 10 -10.03 -13.17 9.92
N LEU A 11 -9.42 -14.36 9.97
CA LEU A 11 -9.73 -15.38 10.98
C LEU A 11 -9.46 -14.86 12.39
N VAL A 12 -8.33 -14.19 12.60
CA VAL A 12 -7.97 -13.57 13.89
C VAL A 12 -8.93 -12.43 14.24
N GLY A 13 -9.35 -11.63 13.25
CA GLY A 13 -10.36 -10.59 13.46
C GLY A 13 -11.67 -11.15 14.02
N VAL A 14 -12.23 -12.17 13.37
CA VAL A 14 -13.48 -12.81 13.81
C VAL A 14 -13.31 -13.52 15.15
N ALA A 15 -12.20 -14.23 15.36
CA ALA A 15 -11.91 -14.86 16.65
C ALA A 15 -11.83 -13.81 17.77
N SER A 16 -11.27 -12.63 17.46
CA SER A 16 -11.22 -11.50 18.37
C SER A 16 -12.60 -10.92 18.69
N ASP A 17 -13.52 -10.90 17.73
CA ASP A 17 -14.91 -10.44 17.93
C ASP A 17 -15.74 -11.45 18.75
N ALA A 18 -15.47 -12.75 18.59
CA ALA A 18 -16.23 -13.81 19.26
C ALA A 18 -15.76 -14.06 20.71
N TYR A 19 -14.45 -14.14 20.94
CA TYR A 19 -13.88 -14.53 22.24
C TYR A 19 -13.46 -13.33 23.13
N GLY A 20 -13.41 -12.12 22.57
CA GLY A 20 -12.94 -10.89 23.22
C GLY A 20 -11.54 -10.47 22.76
N ARG A 21 -11.26 -9.16 22.77
CA ARG A 21 -9.99 -8.60 22.28
C ARG A 21 -8.81 -9.04 23.14
N LYS A 22 -8.93 -8.92 24.47
CA LYS A 22 -7.83 -9.20 25.41
C LYS A 22 -7.43 -10.67 25.38
N LYS A 23 -8.40 -11.58 25.40
CA LYS A 23 -8.13 -13.03 25.38
C LYS A 23 -7.45 -13.46 24.08
N THR A 24 -7.97 -13.00 22.94
CA THR A 24 -7.39 -13.34 21.63
C THR A 24 -5.99 -12.73 21.48
N LEU A 25 -5.76 -11.51 21.98
CA LEU A 25 -4.44 -10.88 21.98
C LEU A 25 -3.40 -11.70 22.76
N LEU A 26 -3.75 -12.19 23.96
CA LEU A 26 -2.89 -13.05 24.76
C LEU A 26 -2.58 -14.37 24.06
N VAL A 27 -3.58 -15.01 23.44
CA VAL A 27 -3.40 -16.25 22.69
C VAL A 27 -2.44 -16.02 21.52
N VAL A 28 -2.61 -14.93 20.75
CA VAL A 28 -1.71 -14.59 19.64
C VAL A 28 -0.28 -14.37 20.13
N TYR A 29 -0.07 -13.65 21.24
CA TYR A 29 1.28 -13.50 21.81
C TYR A 29 1.90 -14.85 22.19
N CYS A 30 1.16 -15.71 22.89
CA CYS A 30 1.64 -17.05 23.25
C CYS A 30 1.98 -17.90 22.02
N LEU A 31 1.10 -17.90 21.01
CA LEU A 31 1.32 -18.64 19.77
C LEU A 31 2.50 -18.08 18.97
N SER A 32 2.69 -16.76 18.94
CA SER A 32 3.83 -16.14 18.28
C SER A 32 5.16 -16.51 18.90
N ASN A 33 5.18 -16.73 20.21
CA ASN A 33 6.36 -17.24 20.88
C ASN A 33 6.74 -18.64 20.40
N ILE A 34 5.76 -19.50 20.09
CA ILE A 34 6.02 -20.86 19.55
C ILE A 34 6.80 -20.77 18.23
N SER A 35 6.44 -19.84 17.34
CA SER A 35 7.19 -19.64 16.09
C SER A 35 8.63 -19.18 16.34
N LEU A 36 8.86 -18.36 17.37
CA LEU A 36 10.20 -17.93 17.76
C LEU A 36 11.01 -19.07 18.39
N LEU A 37 10.40 -19.90 19.23
CA LEU A 37 11.03 -21.08 19.81
C LEU A 37 11.51 -22.06 18.75
N PHE A 38 10.74 -22.32 17.69
CA PHE A 38 11.22 -23.14 16.56
C PHE A 38 12.39 -22.50 15.83
N THR A 39 12.46 -21.17 15.80
CA THR A 39 13.59 -20.45 15.23
C THR A 39 14.83 -20.56 16.13
N ASP A 40 14.67 -20.48 17.45
CA ASP A 40 15.74 -20.75 18.41
C ASP A 40 16.24 -22.20 18.31
N LEU A 41 15.34 -23.18 18.15
CA LEU A 41 15.74 -24.58 17.96
C LEU A 41 16.63 -24.76 16.73
N PHE A 42 16.35 -24.04 15.64
CA PHE A 42 17.25 -24.01 14.48
C PHE A 42 18.59 -23.34 14.83
N VAL A 43 18.57 -22.17 15.45
CA VAL A 43 19.79 -21.39 15.71
C VAL A 43 20.73 -22.07 16.71
N PHE A 44 20.21 -22.68 17.77
CA PHE A 44 21.00 -23.29 18.84
C PHE A 44 21.26 -24.78 18.66
N PHE A 45 20.35 -25.51 18.01
CA PHE A 45 20.39 -26.98 17.93
C PHE A 45 20.37 -27.52 16.49
N ASP A 46 20.45 -26.65 15.48
CA ASP A 46 20.47 -27.00 14.05
C ASP A 46 19.25 -27.86 13.61
N VAL A 47 18.12 -27.67 14.27
CA VAL A 47 16.85 -28.31 13.90
C VAL A 47 16.33 -27.71 12.60
N SER A 48 15.75 -28.54 11.72
CA SER A 48 15.20 -28.11 10.44
C SER A 48 14.35 -26.82 10.54
N TYR A 49 14.78 -25.76 9.84
CA TYR A 49 14.11 -24.47 9.81
C TYR A 49 12.72 -24.51 9.14
N TRP A 50 12.39 -25.60 8.44
CA TRP A 50 11.09 -25.81 7.80
C TRP A 50 9.92 -25.72 8.78
N PHE A 51 10.10 -26.14 10.03
CA PHE A 51 9.05 -26.02 11.05
C PHE A 51 8.72 -24.55 11.35
N ALA A 52 9.75 -23.71 11.50
CA ALA A 52 9.56 -22.28 11.71
C ALA A 52 8.86 -21.63 10.50
N ILE A 53 9.31 -21.95 9.27
CA ILE A 53 8.70 -21.42 8.04
C ILE A 53 7.23 -21.85 7.90
N ALA A 54 6.89 -23.11 8.20
CA ALA A 54 5.54 -23.63 8.04
C ALA A 54 4.54 -23.00 9.03
N ILE A 55 4.99 -22.74 10.26
CA ILE A 55 4.14 -22.25 11.35
C ILE A 55 4.06 -20.72 11.36
N ASN A 56 5.14 -20.02 11.01
CA ASN A 56 5.22 -18.57 11.12
C ASN A 56 4.04 -17.82 10.48
N PRO A 57 3.54 -18.16 9.27
CA PRO A 57 2.44 -17.41 8.66
C PRO A 57 1.12 -17.48 9.44
N PHE A 58 0.95 -18.48 10.30
CA PHE A 58 -0.24 -18.68 11.12
C PHE A 58 -0.10 -18.10 12.52
N LEU A 59 1.12 -17.99 13.02
CA LEU A 59 1.39 -17.59 14.40
C LEU A 59 2.21 -16.29 14.49
N ASN A 60 2.43 -15.55 13.40
CA ASN A 60 3.29 -14.37 13.45
C ASN A 60 2.74 -13.28 14.39
N ALA A 61 3.64 -12.57 15.08
CA ALA A 61 3.31 -11.41 15.92
C ALA A 61 2.57 -10.29 15.17
N GLN A 62 2.69 -10.18 13.84
CA GLN A 62 1.99 -9.20 13.02
C GLN A 62 0.45 -9.30 13.15
N LEU A 63 -0.07 -10.48 13.52
CA LEU A 63 -1.50 -10.70 13.79
C LEU A 63 -2.00 -9.84 14.98
N VAL A 64 -1.11 -9.42 15.88
CA VAL A 64 -1.42 -8.50 17.00
C VAL A 64 -1.93 -7.16 16.49
N THR A 65 -1.33 -6.61 15.42
CA THR A 65 -1.69 -5.29 14.90
C THR A 65 -3.15 -5.22 14.45
N THR A 66 -3.69 -6.34 13.94
CA THR A 66 -5.11 -6.45 13.55
C THR A 66 -6.04 -6.31 14.76
N ILE A 67 -5.69 -6.95 15.88
CA ILE A 67 -6.47 -6.87 17.12
C ILE A 67 -6.36 -5.47 17.74
N LEU A 68 -5.18 -4.85 17.70
CA LEU A 68 -4.97 -3.50 18.21
C LEU A 68 -5.76 -2.46 17.40
N ASN A 69 -5.74 -2.55 16.07
CA ASN A 69 -6.55 -1.69 15.21
C ASN A 69 -8.04 -1.84 15.48
N ALA A 70 -8.52 -3.07 15.72
CA ALA A 70 -9.90 -3.31 16.08
C ALA A 70 -10.24 -2.78 17.50
N SER A 71 -9.33 -2.94 18.45
CA SER A 71 -9.47 -2.39 19.80
C SER A 71 -9.52 -0.86 19.80
N CYS A 72 -8.77 -0.22 18.88
CA CYS A 72 -8.80 1.22 18.65
C CYS A 72 -10.18 1.69 18.17
N VAL A 73 -10.82 0.90 17.29
CA VAL A 73 -12.19 1.17 16.81
C VAL A 73 -13.23 1.02 17.93
N ASP A 74 -13.01 0.07 18.84
CA ASP A 74 -13.91 -0.16 19.98
C ASP A 74 -13.82 0.97 21.03
N LEU A 75 -12.63 1.57 21.22
CA LEU A 75 -12.37 2.57 22.25
C LEU A 75 -12.59 4.03 21.81
N LEU A 76 -12.37 4.33 20.53
CA LEU A 76 -12.41 5.71 20.02
C LEU A 76 -13.74 6.02 19.31
N ASP A 77 -14.13 7.28 19.41
CA ASP A 77 -15.22 7.86 18.63
C ASP A 77 -14.88 7.90 17.14
N SER A 78 -15.90 7.86 16.29
CA SER A 78 -15.75 7.74 14.83
C SER A 78 -14.79 8.76 14.21
N GLN A 79 -14.75 9.98 14.76
CA GLN A 79 -13.86 11.06 14.32
C GLN A 79 -12.37 10.82 14.64
N ASP A 80 -12.05 10.13 15.73
CA ASP A 80 -10.68 9.95 16.21
C ASP A 80 -10.08 8.59 15.83
N ARG A 81 -10.90 7.65 15.35
CA ARG A 81 -10.46 6.29 14.94
C ARG A 81 -9.34 6.31 13.92
N SER A 82 -9.42 7.17 12.91
CA SER A 82 -8.41 7.26 11.85
C SER A 82 -7.06 7.72 12.40
N ALA A 83 -7.07 8.71 13.30
CA ALA A 83 -5.88 9.21 13.97
C ALA A 83 -5.28 8.15 14.91
N GLY A 84 -6.12 7.44 15.67
CA GLY A 84 -5.67 6.36 16.55
C GLY A 84 -5.01 5.19 15.80
N ILE A 85 -5.63 4.73 14.71
CA ILE A 85 -5.05 3.66 13.85
C ILE A 85 -3.72 4.13 13.24
N ALA A 86 -3.65 5.38 12.76
CA ALA A 86 -2.41 5.94 12.23
C ALA A 86 -1.30 6.02 13.30
N LEU A 87 -1.65 6.36 14.54
CA LEU A 87 -0.71 6.38 15.66
C LEU A 87 -0.16 4.98 15.97
N ILE A 88 -1.02 3.95 16.01
CA ILE A 88 -0.60 2.56 16.20
C ILE A 88 0.37 2.12 15.10
N SER A 89 0.03 2.38 13.83
CA SER A 89 0.92 2.05 12.71
C SER A 89 2.25 2.80 12.76
N SER A 90 2.24 4.08 13.20
CA SER A 90 3.47 4.87 13.33
C SER A 90 4.37 4.32 14.45
N LEU A 91 3.80 3.92 15.58
CA LEU A 91 4.53 3.28 16.67
C LEU A 91 5.13 1.94 16.25
N ASP A 92 4.43 1.16 15.42
CA ASP A 92 4.94 -0.10 14.87
C ASP A 92 6.18 0.13 13.99
N THR A 93 6.15 1.12 13.09
CA THR A 93 7.31 1.49 12.26
C THR A 93 8.50 1.96 13.12
N VAL A 94 8.26 2.80 14.13
CA VAL A 94 9.32 3.26 15.04
C VAL A 94 9.91 2.10 15.83
N ALA A 95 9.07 1.19 16.34
CA ALA A 95 9.52 0.01 17.06
C ALA A 95 10.35 -0.94 16.16
N TYR A 96 9.94 -1.11 14.90
CA TYR A 96 10.67 -1.90 13.92
C TYR A 96 12.06 -1.31 13.64
N MET A 97 12.15 0.01 13.42
CA MET A 97 13.43 0.72 13.24
C MET A 97 14.35 0.58 14.47
N ILE A 98 13.81 0.72 15.68
CA ILE A 98 14.59 0.48 16.92
C ILE A 98 15.08 -0.98 16.98
N GLY A 99 14.24 -1.94 16.60
CA GLY A 99 14.61 -3.35 16.50
C GLY A 99 15.76 -3.61 15.53
N LEU A 100 15.76 -2.97 14.36
CA LEU A 100 16.84 -3.08 13.37
C LEU A 100 18.16 -2.50 13.90
N VAL A 101 18.12 -1.28 14.48
CA VAL A 101 19.31 -0.61 15.01
C VAL A 101 19.90 -1.38 16.19
N THR A 102 19.07 -1.88 17.09
CA THR A 102 19.54 -2.70 18.23
C THR A 102 20.06 -4.05 17.77
N GLY A 103 19.36 -4.71 16.83
CA GLY A 103 19.73 -6.03 16.32
C GLY A 103 21.05 -6.04 15.55
N MET A 104 21.41 -4.93 14.91
CA MET A 104 22.68 -4.73 14.21
C MET A 104 23.92 -4.92 15.11
N HIS A 105 23.79 -4.65 16.41
CA HIS A 105 24.90 -4.75 17.37
C HIS A 105 24.95 -6.08 18.12
N LEU A 106 23.98 -6.96 17.88
CA LEU A 106 23.81 -8.23 18.58
C LEU A 106 24.19 -9.40 17.68
N THR A 107 24.66 -10.49 18.29
CA THR A 107 24.87 -11.74 17.57
C THR A 107 23.53 -12.38 17.23
N LEU A 108 23.49 -13.23 16.20
CA LEU A 108 22.27 -13.95 15.78
C LEU A 108 21.57 -14.66 16.95
N HIS A 109 22.35 -15.38 17.77
CA HIS A 109 21.87 -16.08 18.96
C HIS A 109 21.24 -15.14 19.99
N ARG A 110 21.87 -13.97 20.24
CA ARG A 110 21.35 -12.99 21.20
C ARG A 110 20.07 -12.34 20.70
N ASN A 111 19.99 -12.03 19.40
CA ASN A 111 18.80 -11.45 18.79
C ASN A 111 17.57 -12.33 19.00
N PHE A 112 17.66 -13.62 18.66
CA PHE A 112 16.52 -14.52 18.82
C PHE A 112 16.20 -14.82 20.28
N LEU A 113 17.21 -15.00 21.14
CA LEU A 113 16.99 -15.17 22.58
C LEU A 113 16.23 -13.97 23.18
N ILE A 114 16.64 -12.74 22.84
CA ILE A 114 15.96 -11.53 23.31
C ILE A 114 14.53 -11.48 22.78
N ALA A 115 14.30 -11.78 21.50
CA ALA A 115 12.96 -11.79 20.93
C ALA A 115 12.03 -12.80 21.63
N THR A 116 12.51 -14.03 21.85
CA THR A 116 11.78 -15.10 22.54
C THR A 116 11.50 -14.76 24.00
N CYS A 117 12.39 -14.04 24.68
CA CYS A 117 12.16 -13.57 26.06
C CYS A 117 11.28 -12.31 26.15
N LEU A 118 11.26 -11.47 25.12
CA LEU A 118 10.50 -10.21 25.14
C LEU A 118 9.01 -10.44 24.89
N VAL A 119 8.64 -11.37 24.01
CA VAL A 119 7.22 -11.67 23.70
C VAL A 119 6.41 -12.08 24.94
N PRO A 120 6.89 -12.95 25.85
CA PRO A 120 6.20 -13.28 27.09
C PRO A 120 6.09 -12.09 28.04
N VAL A 121 7.08 -11.20 28.07
CA VAL A 121 7.00 -9.95 28.85
C VAL A 121 5.87 -9.08 28.32
N CYS A 122 5.72 -8.95 26.99
CA CYS A 122 4.59 -8.27 26.37
C CYS A 122 3.26 -8.96 26.68
N ALA A 123 3.22 -10.29 26.69
CA ALA A 123 2.03 -11.06 27.06
C ALA A 123 1.63 -10.84 28.53
N ILE A 124 2.60 -10.81 29.45
CA ILE A 124 2.39 -10.51 30.87
C ILE A 124 1.90 -9.07 31.03
N TRP A 125 2.52 -8.11 30.35
CA TRP A 125 2.06 -6.72 30.36
C TRP A 125 0.62 -6.60 29.83
N CYS A 126 0.31 -7.28 28.74
CA CYS A 126 -1.04 -7.35 28.19
C CYS A 126 -2.04 -7.98 29.18
N TYR A 127 -1.63 -9.01 29.92
CA TYR A 127 -2.48 -9.64 30.91
C TYR A 127 -2.80 -8.69 32.08
N LEU A 128 -1.78 -7.98 32.57
CA LEU A 128 -1.89 -7.10 33.75
C LEU A 128 -2.55 -5.75 33.43
N VAL A 129 -2.17 -5.12 32.32
CA VAL A 129 -2.47 -3.70 32.03
C VAL A 129 -3.56 -3.54 30.98
N PHE A 130 -3.58 -4.38 29.94
CA PHE A 130 -4.51 -4.18 28.83
C PHE A 130 -5.95 -4.52 29.26
N PRO A 131 -6.91 -3.57 29.18
CA PRO A 131 -8.29 -3.84 29.53
C PRO A 131 -8.99 -4.66 28.43
N GLU A 132 -10.10 -5.31 28.79
CA GLU A 132 -10.99 -5.89 27.78
C GLU A 132 -11.80 -4.76 27.14
N THR A 133 -11.60 -4.53 25.84
CA THR A 133 -12.28 -3.45 25.11
C THR A 133 -13.63 -3.88 24.54
N LEU A 134 -13.89 -5.19 24.41
CA LEU A 134 -15.14 -5.73 23.87
C LEU A 134 -15.99 -6.41 24.98
N PRO A 135 -17.07 -5.75 25.44
CA PRO A 135 -18.00 -6.31 26.41
C PRO A 135 -18.64 -7.61 25.90
N ALA A 136 -18.96 -8.53 26.81
CA ALA A 136 -19.53 -9.83 26.45
C ALA A 136 -20.84 -9.72 25.65
N GLU A 137 -21.63 -8.68 25.90
CA GLU A 137 -22.90 -8.39 25.23
C GLU A 137 -22.76 -8.03 23.75
N LYS A 138 -21.61 -7.47 23.36
CA LYS A 138 -21.32 -7.06 21.97
C LYS A 138 -20.58 -8.15 21.18
N ARG A 139 -20.36 -9.32 21.78
CA ARG A 139 -19.66 -10.44 21.13
C ARG A 139 -20.60 -11.12 20.16
N HIS A 140 -20.26 -11.06 18.88
CA HIS A 140 -21.03 -11.73 17.85
C HIS A 140 -20.56 -13.19 17.74
N PHE A 141 -21.31 -14.10 18.37
CA PHE A 141 -21.05 -15.55 18.26
C PHE A 141 -21.56 -16.14 16.93
N THR A 142 -22.42 -15.41 16.21
CA THR A 142 -22.93 -15.81 14.90
C THR A 142 -21.84 -15.61 13.84
N MET A 143 -21.02 -16.64 13.63
CA MET A 143 -20.06 -16.73 12.54
C MET A 143 -20.79 -16.76 11.20
N ASN A 144 -20.93 -15.61 10.53
CA ASN A 144 -21.42 -15.57 9.16
C ASN A 144 -20.29 -15.97 8.22
N TYR A 145 -20.29 -17.22 7.74
CA TYR A 145 -19.27 -17.80 6.86
C TYR A 145 -18.97 -16.98 5.60
N ARG A 146 -19.93 -16.18 5.11
CA ARG A 146 -19.71 -15.27 3.98
C ARG A 146 -18.73 -14.13 4.28
N ASN A 147 -18.71 -13.64 5.52
CA ASN A 147 -17.75 -12.61 5.94
C ASN A 147 -16.31 -13.14 6.04
N PHE A 148 -16.10 -14.47 5.99
CA PHE A 148 -14.77 -15.09 5.97
C PHE A 148 -14.13 -15.08 4.59
N LEU A 149 -14.92 -14.86 3.53
CA LEU A 149 -14.46 -14.97 2.16
C LEU A 149 -13.97 -13.59 1.71
N PRO A 150 -12.64 -13.33 1.67
CA PRO A 150 -12.13 -12.01 1.31
C PRO A 150 -12.53 -11.60 -0.13
N TRP A 151 -12.92 -12.56 -0.96
CA TRP A 151 -13.43 -12.33 -2.31
C TRP A 151 -14.85 -11.73 -2.38
N ASP A 152 -15.67 -11.80 -1.34
CA ASP A 152 -17.03 -11.23 -1.36
C ASP A 152 -17.03 -9.70 -1.55
N SER A 153 -15.94 -9.03 -1.15
CA SER A 153 -15.78 -7.58 -1.32
C SER A 153 -15.30 -7.17 -2.72
N LEU A 154 -14.67 -8.09 -3.47
CA LEU A 154 -14.03 -7.77 -4.75
C LEU A 154 -14.96 -7.24 -5.85
N PRO A 155 -16.23 -7.69 -5.99
CA PRO A 155 -17.13 -7.19 -7.05
C PRO A 155 -17.28 -5.66 -7.08
N ILE A 156 -17.10 -4.96 -5.95
CA ILE A 156 -17.18 -3.49 -5.89
C ILE A 156 -16.12 -2.82 -6.76
N LEU A 157 -14.97 -3.46 -6.97
CA LEU A 157 -13.84 -2.91 -7.71
C LEU A 157 -14.13 -2.80 -9.22
N TRP A 158 -15.00 -3.65 -9.75
CA TRP A 158 -15.39 -3.64 -11.17
C TRP A 158 -16.64 -2.81 -11.45
N ARG A 159 -17.23 -2.16 -10.43
CA ARG A 159 -18.45 -1.36 -10.62
C ARG A 159 -18.25 -0.17 -11.55
N THR A 160 -17.06 0.45 -11.51
CA THR A 160 -16.75 1.61 -12.35
C THR A 160 -15.32 1.50 -12.90
N ASN A 161 -15.09 2.09 -14.07
CA ASN A 161 -13.75 2.20 -14.65
C ASN A 161 -12.76 2.88 -13.70
N THR A 162 -13.22 3.84 -12.90
CA THR A 162 -12.40 4.54 -11.89
C THR A 162 -11.94 3.58 -10.79
N LEU A 163 -12.85 2.80 -10.19
CA LEU A 163 -12.50 1.83 -9.15
C LEU A 163 -11.60 0.71 -9.68
N MET A 164 -11.85 0.26 -10.91
CA MET A 164 -11.03 -0.75 -11.57
C MET A 164 -9.60 -0.25 -11.80
N ARG A 165 -9.44 0.96 -12.35
CA ARG A 165 -8.11 1.59 -12.56
C ARG A 165 -7.39 1.81 -11.24
N LEU A 166 -8.09 2.27 -10.20
CA LEU A 166 -7.51 2.46 -8.86
C LEU A 166 -6.99 1.14 -8.27
N SER A 167 -7.73 0.06 -8.47
CA SER A 167 -7.35 -1.28 -8.04
C SER A 167 -6.13 -1.77 -8.81
N ILE A 168 -6.08 -1.57 -10.13
CA ILE A 168 -4.93 -1.92 -10.97
C ILE A 168 -3.67 -1.17 -10.51
N VAL A 169 -3.74 0.15 -10.31
CA VAL A 169 -2.58 0.93 -9.85
C VAL A 169 -2.11 0.46 -8.47
N THR A 170 -3.04 0.17 -7.56
CA THR A 170 -2.70 -0.33 -6.22
C THR A 170 -2.08 -1.74 -6.27
N GLY A 171 -2.59 -2.61 -7.15
CA GLY A 171 -2.02 -3.93 -7.38
C GLY A 171 -0.61 -3.87 -7.97
N ILE A 172 -0.40 -3.01 -8.98
CA ILE A 172 0.93 -2.77 -9.57
C ILE A 172 1.89 -2.24 -8.50
N ALA A 173 1.46 -1.27 -7.70
CA ALA A 173 2.23 -0.73 -6.60
C ALA A 173 2.67 -1.84 -5.63
N ALA A 174 1.71 -2.62 -5.13
CA ALA A 174 1.99 -3.71 -4.20
C ALA A 174 2.94 -4.75 -4.79
N PHE A 175 2.72 -5.15 -6.04
CA PHE A 175 3.56 -6.12 -6.73
C PHE A 175 5.01 -5.64 -6.83
N VAL A 176 5.22 -4.42 -7.33
CA VAL A 176 6.55 -3.83 -7.51
C VAL A 176 7.25 -3.66 -6.16
N ASP A 177 6.56 -3.06 -5.19
CA ASP A 177 7.14 -2.70 -3.90
C ASP A 177 7.58 -3.96 -3.14
N GLN A 178 6.74 -4.99 -3.11
CA GLN A 178 7.03 -6.26 -2.43
C GLN A 178 8.04 -7.13 -3.17
N SER A 179 8.03 -7.12 -4.51
CA SER A 179 9.06 -7.79 -5.32
C SER A 179 10.43 -7.15 -5.09
N SER A 180 10.49 -5.81 -5.12
CA SER A 180 11.72 -5.06 -4.91
C SER A 180 12.27 -5.27 -3.50
N SER A 181 11.43 -5.13 -2.47
CA SER A 181 11.83 -5.37 -1.07
C SER A 181 12.40 -6.77 -0.87
N ARG A 182 11.76 -7.81 -1.45
CA ARG A 182 12.23 -9.20 -1.31
C ARG A 182 13.61 -9.43 -1.92
N MET A 183 13.92 -8.75 -3.01
CA MET A 183 15.09 -9.03 -3.85
C MET A 183 16.30 -8.17 -3.54
N MET A 184 16.12 -6.91 -3.15
CA MET A 184 17.19 -5.91 -3.15
C MET A 184 18.35 -6.24 -2.22
N GLY A 185 18.06 -6.70 -0.99
CA GLY A 185 19.12 -7.12 -0.06
C GLY A 185 19.97 -8.27 -0.61
N THR A 186 19.32 -9.30 -1.17
CA THR A 186 20.04 -10.45 -1.77
C THR A 186 20.76 -10.07 -3.07
N TYR A 187 20.20 -9.14 -3.84
CA TYR A 187 20.86 -8.59 -5.02
C TYR A 187 22.18 -7.91 -4.64
N TYR A 188 22.13 -7.04 -3.65
CA TYR A 188 23.30 -6.34 -3.12
C TYR A 188 24.36 -7.28 -2.53
N GLN A 189 23.97 -8.36 -1.88
CA GLN A 189 24.88 -9.44 -1.45
C GLN A 189 25.63 -10.13 -2.59
N ARG A 190 25.04 -10.18 -3.80
CA ARG A 190 25.69 -10.79 -4.95
C ARG A 190 26.56 -9.82 -5.75
N ILE A 191 26.22 -8.52 -5.81
CA ILE A 191 27.00 -7.52 -6.59
C ILE A 191 28.13 -6.84 -5.82
N MET A 192 28.03 -6.77 -4.49
CA MET A 192 29.02 -6.10 -3.66
C MET A 192 29.27 -6.88 -2.37
N ASN A 193 30.31 -6.52 -1.63
CA ASN A 193 30.61 -7.09 -0.31
C ASN A 193 29.60 -6.61 0.74
N TRP A 194 28.31 -6.85 0.49
CA TRP A 194 27.21 -6.43 1.33
C TRP A 194 27.10 -7.34 2.54
N THR A 195 27.27 -6.74 3.70
CA THR A 195 27.27 -7.46 4.97
C THR A 195 25.86 -7.52 5.57
N ALA A 196 25.67 -8.35 6.59
CA ALA A 196 24.43 -8.32 7.38
C ALA A 196 24.17 -6.93 7.99
N LYS A 197 25.23 -6.21 8.37
CA LYS A 197 25.14 -4.84 8.89
C LYS A 197 24.56 -3.87 7.85
N ASP A 198 24.95 -4.01 6.58
CA ASP A 198 24.45 -3.15 5.51
C ASP A 198 22.96 -3.38 5.25
N ASN A 199 22.45 -4.61 5.40
CA ASN A 199 21.00 -4.87 5.37
C ASN A 199 20.27 -4.12 6.49
N TYR A 200 20.76 -4.17 7.74
CA TYR A 200 20.12 -3.44 8.84
C TYR A 200 20.09 -1.92 8.59
N VAL A 201 21.18 -1.36 8.09
CA VAL A 201 21.26 0.07 7.74
C VAL A 201 20.31 0.39 6.59
N PHE A 202 20.24 -0.47 5.57
CA PHE A 202 19.37 -0.29 4.41
C PHE A 202 17.89 -0.29 4.77
N GLU A 203 17.42 -1.25 5.57
CA GLU A 203 16.03 -1.29 6.04
C GLU A 203 15.74 -0.11 6.97
N SER A 204 16.69 0.30 7.83
CA SER A 204 16.51 1.49 8.66
C SER A 204 16.39 2.77 7.82
N CYS A 205 17.14 2.87 6.72
CA CYS A 205 17.03 3.95 5.75
C CYS A 205 15.67 3.94 5.03
N TRP A 206 15.13 2.76 4.73
CA TRP A 206 13.80 2.59 4.15
C TRP A 206 12.72 3.15 5.07
N ASP A 207 12.69 2.73 6.33
CA ASP A 207 11.71 3.19 7.33
C ASP A 207 11.83 4.69 7.59
N PHE A 208 13.06 5.19 7.73
CA PHE A 208 13.31 6.61 7.93
C PHE A 208 12.80 7.44 6.73
N SER A 209 13.05 6.96 5.50
CA SER A 209 12.48 7.59 4.31
C SER A 209 10.96 7.57 4.34
N MET A 210 10.32 6.47 4.71
CA MET A 210 8.86 6.39 4.80
C MET A 210 8.31 7.42 5.79
N ILE A 211 8.90 7.54 6.98
CA ILE A 211 8.47 8.51 8.00
C ILE A 211 8.58 9.93 7.45
N VAL A 212 9.73 10.32 6.90
CA VAL A 212 9.95 11.69 6.40
C VAL A 212 8.95 12.03 5.30
N TRP A 213 8.78 11.14 4.32
CA TRP A 213 7.91 11.40 3.19
C TRP A 213 6.42 11.38 3.57
N LEU A 214 5.97 10.43 4.38
CA LEU A 214 4.56 10.34 4.78
C LEU A 214 4.15 11.46 5.75
N THR A 215 5.04 11.87 6.66
CA THR A 215 4.72 12.91 7.65
C THR A 215 4.77 14.32 7.05
N PHE A 216 5.79 14.64 6.25
CA PHE A 216 6.03 16.03 5.83
C PHE A 216 5.65 16.30 4.37
N LEU A 217 6.00 15.40 3.45
CA LEU A 217 5.90 15.69 2.01
C LEU A 217 4.59 15.18 1.39
N PHE A 218 4.02 14.09 1.90
CA PHE A 218 2.76 13.54 1.40
C PHE A 218 1.59 14.53 1.53
N PRO A 219 1.33 15.17 2.69
CA PRO A 219 0.24 16.15 2.79
C PRO A 219 0.43 17.33 1.83
N LEU A 220 1.68 17.78 1.65
CA LEU A 220 2.04 18.86 0.74
C LEU A 220 1.74 18.49 -0.72
N LEU A 221 2.16 17.30 -1.14
CA LEU A 221 1.92 16.79 -2.49
C LEU A 221 0.43 16.59 -2.77
N VAL A 222 -0.35 16.14 -1.79
CA VAL A 222 -1.81 16.03 -1.93
C VAL A 222 -2.45 17.40 -2.14
N ILE A 223 -1.99 18.46 -1.47
CA ILE A 223 -2.49 19.82 -1.68
C ILE A 223 -2.21 20.33 -3.10
N TYR A 224 -1.02 20.08 -3.64
CA TYR A 224 -0.61 20.63 -4.94
C TYR A 224 -0.99 19.77 -6.14
N ALA A 225 -0.84 18.45 -6.04
CA ALA A 225 -1.01 17.51 -7.15
C ALA A 225 -2.28 16.62 -7.00
N GLY A 226 -2.99 16.74 -5.87
CA GLY A 226 -4.10 15.85 -5.53
C GLY A 226 -3.64 14.45 -5.17
N GLU A 227 -4.57 13.61 -4.74
CA GLU A 227 -4.30 12.23 -4.31
C GLU A 227 -3.79 11.38 -5.50
N ILE A 228 -4.38 11.57 -6.68
CA ILE A 228 -4.03 10.82 -7.90
C ILE A 228 -2.66 11.24 -8.42
N GLY A 229 -2.37 12.54 -8.45
CA GLY A 229 -1.06 13.04 -8.86
C GLY A 229 0.05 12.60 -7.91
N THR A 230 -0.23 12.57 -6.60
CA THR A 230 0.69 12.03 -5.59
C THR A 230 0.95 10.53 -5.80
N MET A 231 -0.08 9.76 -6.16
CA MET A 231 0.07 8.36 -6.54
C MET A 231 0.94 8.16 -7.79
N ALA A 232 0.71 8.96 -8.83
CA ALA A 232 1.49 8.93 -10.06
C ALA A 232 2.96 9.28 -9.79
N PHE A 233 3.21 10.30 -8.97
CA PHE A 233 4.54 10.70 -8.52
C PHE A 233 5.26 9.54 -7.79
N GLY A 234 4.59 8.88 -6.85
CA GLY A 234 5.16 7.72 -6.15
C GLY A 234 5.60 6.59 -7.09
N ARG A 235 4.82 6.33 -8.14
CA ARG A 235 5.17 5.34 -9.17
C ARG A 235 6.32 5.79 -10.07
N LEU A 236 6.38 7.07 -10.43
CA LEU A 236 7.54 7.63 -11.14
C LEU A 236 8.83 7.46 -10.34
N VAL A 237 8.79 7.79 -9.05
CA VAL A 237 9.94 7.63 -8.15
C VAL A 237 10.30 6.15 -7.98
N GLY A 238 9.32 5.25 -7.90
CA GLY A 238 9.57 3.80 -7.90
C GLY A 238 10.26 3.29 -9.18
N SER A 239 9.91 3.87 -10.33
CA SER A 239 10.62 3.60 -11.60
C SER A 239 12.08 4.04 -11.53
N LEU A 240 12.34 5.25 -11.03
CA LEU A 240 13.70 5.76 -10.83
C LEU A 240 14.49 4.90 -9.84
N TYR A 241 13.86 4.47 -8.75
CA TYR A 241 14.47 3.57 -7.77
C TYR A 241 14.97 2.27 -8.41
N CYS A 242 14.08 1.57 -9.13
CA CYS A 242 14.42 0.32 -9.81
C CYS A 242 15.49 0.52 -10.89
N PHE A 243 15.43 1.63 -11.64
CA PHE A 243 16.40 1.96 -12.67
C PHE A 243 17.80 2.22 -12.07
N VAL A 244 17.88 3.11 -11.08
CA VAL A 244 19.15 3.48 -10.42
C VAL A 244 19.76 2.29 -9.69
N ALA A 245 18.94 1.44 -9.07
CA ALA A 245 19.41 0.28 -8.30
C ALA A 245 20.36 -0.62 -9.09
N VAL A 246 20.18 -0.77 -10.40
CA VAL A 246 21.04 -1.65 -11.23
C VAL A 246 22.42 -1.07 -11.50
N PHE A 247 22.57 0.26 -11.41
CA PHE A 247 23.85 0.95 -11.59
C PHE A 247 24.61 1.13 -10.27
N VAL A 248 23.99 0.79 -9.14
CA VAL A 248 24.62 0.89 -7.82
C VAL A 248 25.75 -0.13 -7.70
N ARG A 249 26.97 0.36 -7.48
CA ARG A 249 28.17 -0.48 -7.22
C ARG A 249 28.81 -0.22 -5.87
N LYS A 250 28.28 0.73 -5.09
CA LYS A 250 28.81 1.13 -3.78
C LYS A 250 27.67 1.16 -2.76
N PRO A 251 27.89 0.73 -1.50
CA PRO A 251 26.85 0.74 -0.48
C PRO A 251 26.26 2.13 -0.21
N SER A 252 27.09 3.18 -0.24
CA SER A 252 26.63 4.57 -0.06
C SER A 252 25.59 4.99 -1.10
N HIS A 253 25.71 4.53 -2.35
CA HIS A 253 24.72 4.83 -3.40
C HIS A 253 23.43 4.04 -3.18
N ALA A 254 23.51 2.80 -2.65
CA ALA A 254 22.33 2.02 -2.28
C ALA A 254 21.52 2.72 -1.17
N PHE A 255 22.21 3.18 -0.12
CA PHE A 255 21.58 3.90 0.99
C PHE A 255 20.98 5.23 0.52
N ALA A 256 21.67 5.99 -0.32
CA ALA A 256 21.15 7.24 -0.87
C ALA A 256 19.91 7.01 -1.75
N ASN A 257 19.93 6.00 -2.63
CA ASN A 257 18.77 5.65 -3.46
C ASN A 257 17.57 5.23 -2.60
N CYS A 258 17.82 4.45 -1.54
CA CYS A 258 16.78 4.04 -0.59
C CYS A 258 16.18 5.25 0.16
N LEU A 259 17.02 6.09 0.76
CA LEU A 259 16.59 7.27 1.53
C LEU A 259 15.74 8.26 0.72
N LEU A 260 16.02 8.39 -0.58
CA LEU A 260 15.32 9.33 -1.45
C LEU A 260 14.01 8.74 -1.99
N CYS A 261 14.00 7.45 -2.33
CA CYS A 261 12.94 6.86 -3.15
C CYS A 261 11.98 5.93 -2.42
N ALA A 262 12.36 5.35 -1.27
CA ALA A 262 11.54 4.36 -0.57
C ALA A 262 10.19 4.92 -0.10
N GLY A 263 10.20 6.12 0.48
CA GLY A 263 9.00 6.77 1.01
C GLY A 263 7.93 7.05 -0.07
N PRO A 264 8.24 7.71 -1.20
CA PRO A 264 7.26 7.99 -2.24
C PRO A 264 6.62 6.73 -2.84
N MET A 265 7.34 5.60 -2.88
CA MET A 265 6.79 4.34 -3.39
C MET A 265 5.55 3.89 -2.59
N THR A 266 5.49 4.20 -1.30
CA THR A 266 4.39 3.78 -0.44
C THR A 266 3.15 4.67 -0.50
N PHE A 267 3.12 5.71 -1.34
CA PHE A 267 2.02 6.67 -1.41
C PHE A 267 0.69 6.11 -1.92
N ALA A 268 0.69 4.95 -2.59
CA ALA A 268 -0.52 4.39 -3.18
C ALA A 268 -1.62 4.12 -2.14
N LEU A 269 -1.30 3.45 -1.04
CA LEU A 269 -2.28 3.12 -0.01
C LEU A 269 -2.92 4.35 0.66
N PRO A 270 -2.16 5.33 1.19
CA PRO A 270 -2.76 6.51 1.80
C PRO A 270 -3.51 7.39 0.79
N ALA A 271 -3.06 7.48 -0.46
CA ALA A 271 -3.77 8.22 -1.51
C ALA A 271 -5.13 7.58 -1.85
N VAL A 272 -5.18 6.24 -1.96
CA VAL A 272 -6.45 5.52 -2.16
C VAL A 272 -7.38 5.72 -0.97
N ALA A 273 -6.84 5.68 0.26
CA ALA A 273 -7.61 5.94 1.47
C ALA A 273 -8.19 7.36 1.51
N GLY A 274 -7.50 8.36 0.94
CA GLY A 274 -8.01 9.72 0.79
C GLY A 274 -9.12 9.85 -0.26
N LEU A 275 -9.04 9.06 -1.35
CA LEU A 275 -10.03 9.07 -2.43
C LEU A 275 -11.35 8.36 -2.09
N LYS A 276 -11.38 7.50 -1.07
CA LYS A 276 -12.53 6.64 -0.76
C LYS A 276 -13.84 7.42 -0.54
N SER A 277 -13.78 8.56 0.16
CA SER A 277 -14.95 9.37 0.50
C SER A 277 -15.58 10.05 -0.72
N ARG A 278 -14.82 10.18 -1.82
CA ARG A 278 -15.28 10.76 -3.09
C ARG A 278 -15.85 9.72 -4.05
N LEU A 279 -15.51 8.44 -3.89
CA LEU A 279 -15.78 7.40 -4.88
C LEU A 279 -16.95 6.48 -4.51
N VAL A 280 -17.24 6.33 -3.22
CA VAL A 280 -18.30 5.43 -2.73
C VAL A 280 -19.04 6.04 -1.52
N HIS A 281 -20.30 5.63 -1.34
CA HIS A 281 -21.11 6.03 -0.19
C HIS A 281 -20.50 5.51 1.12
N GLU A 282 -20.79 6.19 2.24
CA GLU A 282 -20.24 5.88 3.56
C GLU A 282 -20.46 4.41 3.97
N GLU A 283 -21.64 3.86 3.67
CA GLU A 283 -22.01 2.46 3.91
C GLU A 283 -21.15 1.44 3.13
N GLU A 284 -20.55 1.87 2.01
CA GLU A 284 -19.73 1.01 1.14
C GLU A 284 -18.22 1.20 1.35
N GLN A 285 -17.79 2.23 2.11
CA GLN A 285 -16.36 2.54 2.30
C GLN A 285 -15.59 1.39 2.97
N GLY A 286 -16.20 0.72 3.95
CA GLY A 286 -15.59 -0.45 4.59
C GLY A 286 -15.37 -1.60 3.62
N ARG A 287 -16.35 -1.86 2.74
CA ARG A 287 -16.27 -2.90 1.70
C ARG A 287 -15.21 -2.56 0.65
N MET A 288 -15.16 -1.30 0.21
CA MET A 288 -14.12 -0.83 -0.71
C MET A 288 -12.71 -0.95 -0.11
N GLN A 289 -12.53 -0.55 1.15
CA GLN A 289 -11.23 -0.62 1.83
C GLN A 289 -10.74 -2.07 1.96
N SER A 290 -11.64 -2.99 2.30
CA SER A 290 -11.34 -4.42 2.35
C SER A 290 -10.94 -4.98 0.99
N ALA A 291 -11.67 -4.61 -0.07
CA ALA A 291 -11.39 -5.05 -1.43
C ALA A 291 -10.03 -4.53 -1.95
N ILE A 292 -9.71 -3.25 -1.71
CA ILE A 292 -8.40 -2.67 -2.07
C ILE A 292 -7.28 -3.33 -1.27
N SER A 293 -7.47 -3.55 0.04
CA SER A 293 -6.45 -4.20 0.89
C SER A 293 -6.21 -5.65 0.43
N THR A 294 -7.27 -6.35 0.00
CA THR A 294 -7.17 -7.67 -0.60
C THR A 294 -6.33 -7.66 -1.87
N VAL A 295 -6.60 -6.73 -2.80
CA VAL A 295 -5.79 -6.57 -4.02
C VAL A 295 -4.33 -6.30 -3.66
N TYR A 296 -4.07 -5.40 -2.71
CA TYR A 296 -2.72 -5.09 -2.25
C TYR A 296 -1.98 -6.33 -1.73
N VAL A 297 -2.59 -7.09 -0.81
CA VAL A 297 -1.98 -8.29 -0.23
C VAL A 297 -1.75 -9.36 -1.29
N VAL A 298 -2.74 -9.65 -2.15
CA VAL A 298 -2.61 -10.68 -3.19
C VAL A 298 -1.56 -10.29 -4.22
N SER A 299 -1.62 -9.07 -4.77
CA SER A 299 -0.64 -8.61 -5.75
C SER A 299 0.77 -8.54 -5.17
N GLY A 300 0.91 -8.08 -3.92
CA GLY A 300 2.18 -8.08 -3.20
C GLY A 300 2.74 -9.49 -2.98
N SER A 301 1.88 -10.43 -2.57
CA SER A 301 2.24 -11.84 -2.40
C SER A 301 2.77 -12.47 -3.69
N VAL A 302 2.07 -12.24 -4.79
CA VAL A 302 2.47 -12.71 -6.13
C VAL A 302 3.79 -12.04 -6.53
N GLY A 303 3.94 -10.74 -6.26
CA GLY A 303 5.18 -9.99 -6.47
C GLY A 303 6.37 -10.58 -5.74
N THR A 304 6.25 -10.91 -4.45
CA THR A 304 7.32 -11.56 -3.68
C THR A 304 7.75 -12.89 -4.29
N VAL A 305 6.81 -13.73 -4.71
CA VAL A 305 7.09 -15.07 -5.25
C VAL A 305 7.73 -14.97 -6.63
N ILE A 306 7.10 -14.22 -7.54
CA ILE A 306 7.60 -14.03 -8.91
C ILE A 306 8.96 -13.33 -8.87
N GLY A 307 9.13 -12.29 -8.07
CA GLY A 307 10.42 -11.63 -7.88
C GLY A 307 11.51 -12.60 -7.42
N GLY A 308 11.20 -13.46 -6.45
CA GLY A 308 12.12 -14.50 -5.98
C GLY A 308 12.54 -15.48 -7.08
N ILE A 309 11.58 -16.03 -7.83
CA ILE A 309 11.84 -16.97 -8.94
C ILE A 309 12.70 -16.30 -10.02
N PHE A 310 12.31 -15.11 -10.45
CA PHE A 310 13.06 -14.36 -11.47
C PHE A 310 14.46 -13.99 -10.98
N PHE A 311 14.64 -13.68 -9.69
CA PHE A 311 15.95 -13.43 -9.12
C PHE A 311 16.84 -14.68 -9.15
N GLU A 312 16.28 -15.85 -8.90
CA GLU A 312 17.03 -17.10 -8.91
C GLU A 312 17.43 -17.51 -10.34
N GLU A 313 16.52 -17.38 -11.30
CA GLU A 313 16.79 -17.71 -12.71
C GLU A 313 17.71 -16.72 -13.41
N PHE A 314 17.53 -15.41 -13.19
CA PHE A 314 18.22 -14.35 -13.94
C PHE A 314 19.32 -13.65 -13.14
N GLY A 315 19.49 -14.00 -11.86
CA GLY A 315 20.48 -13.42 -10.94
C GLY A 315 21.83 -14.14 -10.91
N ASN A 316 22.18 -14.92 -11.93
CA ASN A 316 23.50 -15.52 -12.02
C ASN A 316 24.54 -14.47 -12.41
N VAL A 317 25.65 -14.46 -11.69
CA VAL A 317 26.82 -13.64 -11.98
C VAL A 317 27.61 -14.35 -13.08
N SER A 318 27.82 -13.71 -14.23
CA SER A 318 28.66 -14.27 -15.28
C SER A 318 30.14 -14.28 -14.85
N ASP A 319 30.97 -15.06 -15.54
CA ASP A 319 32.41 -15.16 -15.27
C ASP A 319 33.16 -13.82 -15.34
N THR A 320 32.54 -12.79 -15.93
CA THR A 320 33.05 -11.41 -15.99
C THR A 320 32.60 -10.52 -14.84
N GLY A 321 31.89 -11.06 -13.83
CA GLY A 321 31.35 -10.30 -12.70
C GLY A 321 30.14 -9.43 -13.04
N SER A 322 29.52 -9.65 -14.21
CA SER A 322 28.33 -8.92 -14.67
C SER A 322 27.09 -9.82 -14.61
N PHE A 323 25.94 -9.25 -14.24
CA PHE A 323 24.67 -9.97 -14.31
C PHE A 323 24.17 -9.97 -15.75
N ASP A 324 24.09 -11.13 -16.38
CA ASP A 324 23.72 -11.21 -17.80
C ASP A 324 22.26 -10.80 -18.06
N LYS A 325 21.37 -10.93 -17.07
CA LYS A 325 19.91 -10.81 -17.31
C LYS A 325 19.12 -10.05 -16.24
N LEU A 326 19.72 -9.64 -15.12
CA LEU A 326 18.96 -8.95 -14.06
C LEU A 326 18.47 -7.55 -14.49
N TYR A 327 19.15 -6.91 -15.45
CA TYR A 327 18.69 -5.68 -16.08
C TYR A 327 17.31 -5.85 -16.75
N ILE A 328 16.98 -7.06 -17.24
CA ILE A 328 15.67 -7.37 -17.86
C ILE A 328 14.57 -7.30 -16.81
N LEU A 329 14.81 -7.86 -15.62
CA LEU A 329 13.85 -7.82 -14.53
C LEU A 329 13.65 -6.40 -14.02
N ALA A 330 14.74 -5.64 -13.85
CA ALA A 330 14.65 -4.23 -13.48
C ALA A 330 13.90 -3.41 -14.53
N ALA A 331 14.15 -3.65 -15.82
CA ALA A 331 13.38 -3.02 -16.91
C ALA A 331 11.89 -3.38 -16.85
N GLY A 332 11.56 -4.63 -16.53
CA GLY A 332 10.17 -5.05 -16.31
C GLY A 332 9.49 -4.30 -15.17
N LEU A 333 10.16 -4.14 -14.02
CA LEU A 333 9.64 -3.38 -12.88
C LEU A 333 9.54 -1.88 -13.17
N VAL A 334 10.49 -1.32 -13.92
CA VAL A 334 10.45 0.08 -14.42
C VAL A 334 9.22 0.29 -15.31
N LEU A 335 8.99 -0.61 -16.27
CA LEU A 335 7.84 -0.55 -17.18
C LEU A 335 6.51 -0.70 -16.44
N LEU A 336 6.43 -1.59 -15.45
CA LEU A 336 5.25 -1.75 -14.60
C LEU A 336 4.96 -0.47 -13.80
N ASN A 337 5.97 0.16 -13.21
CA ASN A 337 5.80 1.45 -12.53
C ASN A 337 5.30 2.54 -13.49
N LEU A 338 5.87 2.63 -14.69
CA LEU A 338 5.43 3.60 -15.71
C LEU A 338 4.00 3.31 -16.17
N ALA A 339 3.61 2.05 -16.33
CA ALA A 339 2.23 1.67 -16.63
C ALA A 339 1.27 2.08 -15.50
N GLY A 340 1.67 1.88 -14.23
CA GLY A 340 0.92 2.37 -13.07
C GLY A 340 0.78 3.89 -13.05
N MET A 341 1.85 4.62 -13.40
CA MET A 341 1.83 6.07 -13.52
C MET A 341 0.88 6.54 -14.63
N LEU A 342 0.95 5.95 -15.83
CA LEU A 342 0.07 6.27 -16.95
C LEU A 342 -1.39 5.95 -16.64
N THR A 343 -1.66 4.83 -15.97
CA THR A 343 -3.00 4.48 -15.49
C THR A 343 -3.51 5.49 -14.47
N SER A 344 -2.64 6.04 -13.61
CA SER A 344 -2.98 7.12 -12.69
C SER A 344 -3.33 8.41 -13.44
N PHE A 345 -2.61 8.76 -14.50
CA PHE A 345 -2.98 9.91 -15.35
C PHE A 345 -4.31 9.70 -16.08
N GLY A 346 -4.59 8.49 -16.57
CA GLY A 346 -5.91 8.16 -17.12
C GLY A 346 -7.03 8.29 -16.08
N LEU A 347 -6.75 7.94 -14.82
CA LEU A 347 -7.68 8.16 -13.71
C LEU A 347 -7.89 9.65 -13.44
N PHE A 348 -6.82 10.45 -13.47
CA PHE A 348 -6.88 11.91 -13.32
C PHE A 348 -7.75 12.52 -14.43
N TYR A 349 -7.56 12.12 -15.67
CA TYR A 349 -8.37 12.60 -16.80
C TYR A 349 -9.86 12.25 -16.66
N ASP A 350 -10.19 11.01 -16.29
CA ASP A 350 -11.59 10.58 -16.08
C ASP A 350 -12.26 11.35 -14.92
N LEU A 351 -11.54 11.59 -13.83
CA LEU A 351 -12.06 12.33 -12.67
C LEU A 351 -12.17 13.82 -12.95
N PHE A 352 -11.17 14.41 -13.61
CA PHE A 352 -11.18 15.82 -14.01
C PHE A 352 -12.29 16.10 -15.02
N GLY A 353 -12.48 15.24 -16.03
CA GLY A 353 -13.60 15.35 -16.98
C GLY A 353 -14.98 15.28 -16.30
N ARG A 354 -15.10 14.51 -15.21
CA ARG A 354 -16.33 14.43 -14.39
C ARG A 354 -16.50 15.55 -13.38
N THR A 355 -15.47 16.34 -13.04
CA THR A 355 -15.57 17.43 -12.06
C THR A 355 -15.36 18.82 -12.67
N TYR A 356 -14.93 18.90 -13.93
CA TYR A 356 -14.71 20.15 -14.65
C TYR A 356 -15.94 21.08 -14.62
N HIS A 357 -17.14 20.51 -14.83
CA HIS A 357 -18.38 21.29 -14.78
C HIS A 357 -18.71 21.83 -13.38
N LEU A 358 -18.37 21.09 -12.31
CA LEU A 358 -18.59 21.51 -10.92
C LEU A 358 -17.55 22.54 -10.45
N MET A 359 -16.32 22.47 -10.97
CA MET A 359 -15.29 23.47 -10.71
C MET A 359 -15.61 24.80 -11.42
N ASP A 360 -16.13 24.73 -12.65
CA ASP A 360 -16.58 25.89 -13.41
C ASP A 360 -17.80 26.57 -12.72
N GLU A 361 -18.79 25.80 -12.26
CA GLU A 361 -19.90 26.35 -11.45
C GLU A 361 -19.45 27.00 -10.14
N ARG A 362 -18.50 26.39 -9.43
CA ARG A 362 -17.94 26.96 -8.19
C ARG A 362 -17.05 28.18 -8.43
N ALA A 363 -16.27 28.19 -9.51
CA ALA A 363 -15.49 29.35 -9.92
C ALA A 363 -16.39 30.53 -10.31
N ARG A 364 -17.47 30.26 -11.05
CA ARG A 364 -18.53 31.25 -11.38
C ARG A 364 -19.27 31.76 -10.12
N ALA A 365 -19.42 30.93 -9.09
CA ALA A 365 -20.04 31.32 -7.82
C ALA A 365 -19.10 32.13 -6.90
N MET A 366 -17.81 31.80 -6.86
CA MET A 366 -16.80 32.51 -6.03
C MET A 366 -16.31 33.82 -6.67
N PHE A 367 -16.30 33.93 -8.00
CA PHE A 367 -15.83 35.12 -8.71
C PHE A 367 -16.90 35.62 -9.68
N PRO A 368 -17.90 36.39 -9.20
CA PRO A 368 -18.97 36.95 -10.05
C PRO A 368 -18.44 37.85 -11.17
N SER A 369 -17.22 38.38 -11.04
CA SER A 369 -16.53 39.19 -12.04
C SER A 369 -16.16 38.40 -13.31
N MET A 370 -15.83 37.10 -13.20
CA MET A 370 -15.59 36.23 -14.36
C MET A 370 -16.86 35.96 -15.18
N LYS A 371 -18.05 36.12 -14.57
CA LYS A 371 -19.35 36.01 -15.27
C LYS A 371 -19.50 37.09 -16.34
N ARG A 372 -18.88 38.27 -16.15
CA ARG A 372 -18.94 39.39 -17.10
C ARG A 372 -18.01 39.18 -18.30
N GLU A 373 -16.79 38.70 -18.06
CA GLU A 373 -15.80 38.44 -19.12
C GLU A 373 -16.25 37.31 -20.05
N LEU A 374 -16.72 36.18 -19.50
CA LEU A 374 -17.22 35.07 -20.32
C LEU A 374 -18.52 35.40 -21.08
N SER A 375 -19.42 36.21 -20.49
CA SER A 375 -20.61 36.70 -21.21
C SER A 375 -20.24 37.70 -22.33
N GLY A 376 -19.15 38.43 -22.16
CA GLY A 376 -18.59 39.33 -23.17
C GLY A 376 -18.00 38.54 -24.34
N GLU A 377 -17.26 37.46 -24.04
CA GLU A 377 -16.73 36.54 -25.05
C GLU A 377 -17.82 35.75 -25.77
N GLU A 378 -18.85 35.23 -25.07
CA GLU A 378 -19.99 34.55 -25.70
C GLU A 378 -20.80 35.49 -26.61
N ASN A 379 -21.02 36.74 -26.18
CA ASN A 379 -21.70 37.73 -27.01
C ASN A 379 -20.82 38.24 -28.16
N ALA A 380 -19.49 38.29 -28.00
CA ALA A 380 -18.55 38.60 -29.07
C ALA A 380 -18.45 37.45 -30.09
N LEU A 381 -18.51 36.20 -29.64
CA LEU A 381 -18.59 35.00 -30.49
C LEU A 381 -19.93 34.92 -31.24
N ARG A 382 -21.06 35.21 -30.58
CA ARG A 382 -22.38 35.32 -31.23
C ARG A 382 -22.45 36.47 -32.23
N GLY A 383 -21.94 37.65 -31.88
CA GLY A 383 -21.87 38.79 -32.79
C GLY A 383 -20.93 38.56 -33.98
N SER A 384 -19.90 37.73 -33.82
CA SER A 384 -19.01 37.33 -34.93
C SER A 384 -19.65 36.29 -35.84
N LEU A 385 -20.54 35.45 -35.31
CA LEU A 385 -21.32 34.48 -36.09
C LEU A 385 -22.51 35.14 -36.83
N GLU A 386 -23.13 36.18 -36.25
CA GLU A 386 -24.21 36.94 -36.89
C GLU A 386 -23.72 37.95 -37.95
N ASN A 387 -22.45 38.39 -37.89
CA ASN A 387 -21.87 39.31 -38.86
C ASN A 387 -21.11 38.62 -40.02
N SER A 388 -21.21 37.30 -40.15
CA SER A 388 -20.66 36.60 -41.33
C SER A 388 -21.65 36.77 -42.50
N PRO A 389 -21.24 37.37 -43.64
CA PRO A 389 -22.15 37.65 -44.74
C PRO A 389 -22.72 36.37 -45.36
N GLU A 390 -24.04 36.36 -45.52
CA GLU A 390 -24.86 35.33 -46.15
C GLU A 390 -24.26 34.82 -47.47
N THR A 391 -23.83 33.56 -47.50
CA THR A 391 -23.74 32.79 -48.74
C THR A 391 -25.13 32.26 -49.10
N THR A 392 -25.84 33.07 -49.87
CA THR A 392 -26.76 32.76 -50.97
C THR A 392 -27.27 31.32 -51.11
N SER A 393 -28.55 31.15 -50.79
CA SER A 393 -29.58 30.30 -51.42
C SER A 393 -29.19 29.16 -52.38
N THR A 394 -29.70 27.95 -52.10
CA THR A 394 -30.45 27.18 -53.10
C THR A 394 -31.44 26.24 -52.41
N THR A 395 -32.71 26.65 -52.45
CA THR A 395 -33.88 25.88 -52.04
C THR A 395 -34.29 24.98 -53.20
N THR A 396 -34.30 23.66 -53.00
CA THR A 396 -35.01 22.74 -53.90
C THR A 396 -36.10 22.03 -53.09
N THR A 397 -37.30 22.60 -53.16
CA THR A 397 -38.58 21.98 -52.83
C THR A 397 -38.85 20.76 -53.71
N TYR A 398 -39.20 19.61 -53.11
CA TYR A 398 -40.20 18.71 -53.70
C TYR A 398 -41.06 18.11 -52.59
N GLY A 399 -42.36 18.30 -52.77
CA GLY A 399 -43.41 17.93 -51.83
C GLY A 399 -43.90 16.49 -51.95
N SER A 400 -44.74 16.19 -50.97
CA SER A 400 -45.58 15.02 -50.75
C SER A 400 -46.24 14.40 -51.99
N ALA A 401 -46.26 13.06 -52.04
CA ALA A 401 -47.38 12.30 -52.61
C ALA A 401 -47.58 11.00 -51.80
N THR A 402 -48.83 10.80 -51.40
CA THR A 402 -49.46 9.66 -50.74
C THR A 402 -49.44 8.38 -51.59
N ALA A 403 -49.16 7.23 -50.95
CA ALA A 403 -49.88 5.94 -51.06
C ALA A 403 -49.29 4.94 -50.06
#